data_AF-A0A964U2D6-F1
#
_entry.id   AF-A0A964U2D6-F1
#
_cell.length_a   1.000
_cell.length_b   1.000
_cell.length_c   1.000
_cell.angle_alpha   90.00
_cell.angle_beta   90.00
_cell.angle_gamma   90.00
#
_symmetry.space_group_name_H-M   'P 1'
#
loop_
_entity.id
_entity.type
_entity.pdbx_description
1 polymer ?
#
loop_
_entity_poly.entity_id
_entity_poly.type
_entity_poly.pdbx_seq_one_letter_code
_entity_poly.pdbx_strand_id
1 'polypeptide(L)'
;RVLPGADPRALAPLVHLEGAAPPRWLRRLGVLGGDTSALRLTKAEARDLSRLRDAVGDITPPAALGYHLGADLGADAALARAAMLESPLPADWQADVMRGAHARFPVRAADLPGLEGAALGQRLKALESRWIASDFTATRDDLLG
;
A
#
# COMPACT_ATOMS: atom_id res chain seq x y z
N ARG A 1 -27.61 11.69 -0.26
CA ARG A 1 -26.16 12.02 -0.27
C ARG A 1 -25.56 11.51 1.03
N VAL A 2 -24.54 10.65 1.00
CA VAL A 2 -24.01 9.97 2.21
C VAL A 2 -22.87 10.77 2.86
N LEU A 3 -21.97 11.37 2.07
CA LEU A 3 -20.92 12.29 2.53
C LEU A 3 -20.76 13.46 1.54
N PRO A 4 -20.31 14.66 1.99
CA PRO A 4 -19.94 15.74 1.08
C PRO A 4 -18.76 15.32 0.18
N GLY A 5 -18.91 15.53 -1.14
CA GLY A 5 -17.86 15.21 -2.12
C GLY A 5 -17.61 13.73 -2.40
N ALA A 6 -18.42 12.80 -1.86
CA ALA A 6 -18.28 11.39 -2.16
C ALA A 6 -18.76 11.05 -3.58
N ASP A 7 -18.07 10.10 -4.22
CA ASP A 7 -18.36 9.59 -5.56
C ASP A 7 -18.58 8.06 -5.50
N PRO A 8 -19.79 7.56 -5.79
CA PRO A 8 -20.10 6.13 -5.68
C PRO A 8 -19.63 5.29 -6.89
N ARG A 9 -19.09 5.89 -7.96
CA ARG A 9 -18.81 5.17 -9.22
C ARG A 9 -17.95 3.92 -9.03
N ALA A 10 -16.93 4.00 -8.20
CA ALA A 10 -16.01 2.89 -7.96
C ALA A 10 -16.53 1.85 -6.93
N LEU A 11 -17.69 2.07 -6.30
CA LEU A 11 -18.25 1.13 -5.32
C LEU A 11 -18.76 -0.16 -5.97
N ALA A 12 -19.42 -0.09 -7.12
CA ALA A 12 -19.91 -1.28 -7.82
C ALA A 12 -18.76 -2.15 -8.36
N PRO A 13 -17.72 -1.60 -9.03
CA PRO A 13 -16.50 -2.33 -9.34
C PRO A 13 -15.85 -2.96 -8.10
N LEU A 14 -15.75 -2.21 -7.00
CA LEU A 14 -15.19 -2.73 -5.75
C LEU A 14 -15.97 -3.96 -5.26
N VAL A 15 -17.31 -3.90 -5.22
CA VAL A 15 -18.15 -5.04 -4.79
C VAL A 15 -17.92 -6.27 -5.67
N HIS A 16 -17.74 -6.09 -6.98
CA HIS A 16 -17.40 -7.19 -7.88
C HIS A 16 -16.03 -7.80 -7.55
N LEU A 17 -15.02 -6.95 -7.32
CA LEU A 17 -13.65 -7.39 -6.98
C LEU A 17 -13.55 -8.02 -5.58
N GLU A 18 -14.37 -7.58 -4.62
CA GLU A 18 -14.45 -8.18 -3.27
C GLU A 18 -14.89 -9.65 -3.34
N GLY A 19 -15.71 -10.02 -4.33
CA GLY A 19 -16.19 -11.40 -4.50
C GLY A 19 -16.85 -11.94 -3.22
N ALA A 20 -16.36 -13.08 -2.72
CA ALA A 20 -16.83 -13.69 -1.49
C ALA A 20 -16.17 -13.13 -0.21
N ALA A 21 -15.19 -12.23 -0.33
CA ALA A 21 -14.53 -11.65 0.82
C ALA A 21 -15.51 -10.79 1.63
N PRO A 22 -15.38 -10.75 2.97
CA PRO A 22 -16.24 -9.90 3.78
C PRO A 22 -16.02 -8.43 3.40
N PRO A 23 -17.11 -7.64 3.32
CA PRO A 23 -17.00 -6.22 3.03
C PRO A 23 -16.27 -5.50 4.18
N ARG A 24 -15.23 -4.74 3.84
CA ARG A 24 -14.52 -3.87 4.80
C ARG A 24 -15.01 -2.44 4.62
N TRP A 25 -15.62 -1.89 5.66
CA TRP A 25 -16.22 -0.55 5.59
C TRP A 25 -15.18 0.54 5.30
N LEU A 26 -13.96 0.43 5.84
CA LEU A 26 -12.90 1.40 5.64
C LEU A 26 -12.41 1.43 4.19
N ARG A 27 -12.30 0.27 3.54
CA ARG A 27 -12.00 0.13 2.11
C ARG A 27 -13.07 0.83 1.25
N ARG A 28 -14.34 0.56 1.55
CA ARG A 28 -15.48 1.20 0.85
C ARG A 28 -15.51 2.71 1.06
N LEU A 29 -15.19 3.18 2.26
CA LEU A 29 -15.03 4.61 2.56
C LEU A 29 -13.87 5.25 1.78
N GLY A 30 -12.76 4.53 1.64
CA GLY A 30 -11.61 4.94 0.83
C GLY A 30 -12.00 5.20 -0.63
N VAL A 31 -12.71 4.24 -1.23
CA VAL A 31 -13.19 4.30 -2.62
C VAL A 31 -14.27 5.37 -2.82
N LEU A 32 -15.19 5.53 -1.86
CA LEU A 32 -16.20 6.59 -1.92
C LEU A 32 -15.60 8.00 -1.86
N GLY A 33 -14.44 8.15 -1.22
CA GLY A 33 -13.80 9.45 -1.04
C GLY A 33 -14.65 10.41 -0.20
N GLY A 34 -14.56 11.70 -0.54
CA GLY A 34 -15.31 12.75 0.14
C GLY A 34 -14.76 13.15 1.52
N ASP A 35 -15.40 14.16 2.08
CA ASP A 35 -15.07 14.72 3.39
C ASP A 35 -15.56 13.82 4.52
N THR A 36 -14.59 13.33 5.29
CA THR A 36 -14.81 12.44 6.45
C THR A 36 -14.62 13.15 7.78
N SER A 37 -14.43 14.48 7.79
CA SER A 37 -14.18 15.27 9.01
C SER A 37 -15.31 15.19 10.04
N ALA A 38 -16.55 15.00 9.58
CA ALA A 38 -17.72 14.81 10.44
C ALA A 38 -17.82 13.40 11.06
N LEU A 39 -17.01 12.44 10.59
CA LEU A 39 -17.00 11.08 11.10
C LEU A 39 -16.11 10.97 12.34
N ARG A 40 -16.56 10.23 13.35
CA ARG A 40 -15.78 9.93 14.55
C ARG A 40 -14.85 8.74 14.31
N LEU A 41 -13.85 8.93 13.46
CA LEU A 41 -12.81 7.93 13.24
C LEU A 41 -11.86 7.86 14.43
N THR A 42 -11.47 6.66 14.81
CA THR A 42 -10.32 6.47 15.69
C THR A 42 -9.04 6.95 15.00
N LYS A 43 -7.98 7.20 15.78
CA LYS A 43 -6.66 7.56 15.21
C LYS A 43 -6.13 6.51 14.23
N ALA A 44 -6.40 5.23 14.51
CA ALA A 44 -6.00 4.13 13.65
C ALA A 44 -6.78 4.15 12.32
N GLU A 45 -8.10 4.31 12.38
CA GLU A 45 -8.95 4.37 11.18
C GLU A 45 -8.61 5.58 10.29
N ALA A 46 -8.40 6.76 10.87
CA ALA A 46 -8.03 7.95 10.11
C ALA A 46 -6.67 7.79 9.42
N ARG A 47 -5.68 7.19 10.12
CA ARG A 47 -4.37 6.88 9.56
C ARG A 47 -4.47 5.88 8.41
N ASP A 48 -5.21 4.79 8.62
CA ASP A 48 -5.32 3.71 7.64
C ASP A 48 -6.12 4.18 6.42
N LEU A 49 -7.16 5.02 6.59
CA LEU A 49 -7.87 5.68 5.50
C LEU A 49 -6.95 6.61 4.68
N SER A 50 -6.11 7.40 5.35
CA SER A 50 -5.14 8.27 4.67
C SER A 50 -4.17 7.43 3.84
N ARG A 51 -3.56 6.41 4.45
CA ARG A 51 -2.62 5.51 3.77
C ARG A 51 -3.25 4.78 2.59
N LEU A 52 -4.50 4.34 2.74
CA LEU A 52 -5.28 3.73 1.66
C LEU A 52 -5.45 4.70 0.49
N ARG A 53 -5.85 5.95 0.77
CA ARG A 53 -6.04 6.99 -0.25
C ARG A 53 -4.73 7.35 -0.96
N ASP A 54 -3.64 7.48 -0.21
CA ASP A 54 -2.31 7.75 -0.76
C ASP A 54 -1.87 6.61 -1.69
N ALA A 55 -2.11 5.36 -1.28
CA ALA A 55 -1.76 4.18 -2.05
C ALA A 55 -2.60 4.01 -3.33
N VAL A 56 -3.84 4.49 -3.39
CA VAL A 56 -4.63 4.44 -4.64
C VAL A 56 -3.99 5.29 -5.74
N GLY A 57 -3.39 6.43 -5.40
CA GLY A 57 -2.79 7.36 -6.36
C GLY A 57 -1.43 6.95 -6.92
N ASP A 58 -0.81 5.90 -6.37
CA ASP A 58 0.52 5.42 -6.74
C ASP A 58 0.44 4.19 -7.67
N ILE A 59 1.49 3.91 -8.45
CA ILE A 59 1.58 2.76 -9.38
C ILE A 59 2.52 1.70 -8.77
N THR A 60 2.39 1.45 -7.47
CA THR A 60 3.19 0.46 -6.74
C THR A 60 2.67 -0.96 -6.97
N PRO A 61 3.52 -1.97 -7.20
CA PRO A 61 3.06 -3.36 -7.37
C PRO A 61 2.43 -3.92 -6.08
N PRO A 62 1.59 -4.97 -6.16
CA PRO A 62 0.91 -5.53 -4.99
C PRO A 62 1.86 -5.95 -3.85
N ALA A 63 3.03 -6.48 -4.16
CA ALA A 63 4.04 -6.79 -3.15
C ALA A 63 4.59 -5.54 -2.43
N ALA A 64 4.77 -4.43 -3.14
CA ALA A 64 5.14 -3.16 -2.49
C ALA A 64 4.03 -2.62 -1.58
N LEU A 65 2.76 -2.81 -1.98
CA LEU A 65 1.62 -2.47 -1.11
C LEU A 65 1.63 -3.30 0.17
N GLY A 66 1.85 -4.60 0.07
CA GLY A 66 2.01 -5.49 1.22
C GLY A 66 3.15 -5.05 2.13
N TYR A 67 4.31 -4.72 1.57
CA TYR A 67 5.48 -4.29 2.32
C TYR A 67 5.24 -2.99 3.12
N HIS A 68 4.62 -1.99 2.50
CA HIS A 68 4.41 -0.69 3.15
C HIS A 68 3.19 -0.64 4.08
N LEU A 69 2.13 -1.38 3.77
CA LEU A 69 0.84 -1.29 4.44
C LEU A 69 0.49 -2.52 5.29
N GLY A 70 1.24 -3.62 5.14
CA GLY A 70 0.87 -4.93 5.66
C GLY A 70 -0.17 -5.63 4.79
N ALA A 71 -0.48 -6.88 5.14
CA ALA A 71 -1.35 -7.75 4.34
C ALA A 71 -2.77 -7.18 4.14
N ASP A 72 -3.46 -6.86 5.24
CA ASP A 72 -4.84 -6.41 5.21
C ASP A 72 -5.03 -5.08 4.47
N LEU A 73 -4.26 -4.05 4.86
CA LEU A 73 -4.39 -2.72 4.27
C LEU A 73 -3.78 -2.66 2.86
N GLY A 74 -2.74 -3.46 2.59
CA GLY A 74 -2.20 -3.64 1.24
C GLY A 74 -3.21 -4.27 0.29
N ALA A 75 -3.95 -5.29 0.75
CA ALA A 75 -5.02 -5.89 -0.03
C ALA A 75 -6.18 -4.91 -0.26
N ASP A 76 -6.56 -4.15 0.78
CA ASP A 76 -7.56 -3.10 0.65
C ASP A 76 -7.15 -2.05 -0.40
N ALA A 77 -5.88 -1.68 -0.44
CA ALA A 77 -5.33 -0.73 -1.42
C ALA A 77 -5.31 -1.30 -2.84
N ALA A 78 -4.93 -2.56 -3.02
CA ALA A 78 -4.97 -3.21 -4.34
C ALA A 78 -6.40 -3.25 -4.90
N LEU A 79 -7.38 -3.66 -4.08
CA LEU A 79 -8.80 -3.70 -4.45
C LEU A 79 -9.36 -2.30 -4.73
N ALA A 80 -9.07 -1.33 -3.86
CA ALA A 80 -9.53 0.05 -4.02
C ALA A 80 -8.97 0.68 -5.30
N ARG A 81 -7.68 0.46 -5.59
CA ARG A 81 -7.02 0.98 -6.78
C ARG A 81 -7.62 0.37 -8.05
N ALA A 82 -7.76 -0.96 -8.11
CA ALA A 82 -8.37 -1.64 -9.25
C ALA A 82 -9.81 -1.15 -9.50
N ALA A 83 -10.60 -0.95 -8.44
CA ALA A 83 -11.95 -0.42 -8.54
C ALA A 83 -12.00 1.03 -9.05
N MET A 84 -11.11 1.90 -8.54
CA MET A 84 -11.10 3.33 -8.88
C MET A 84 -10.48 3.63 -10.24
N LEU A 85 -9.51 2.82 -10.66
CA LEU A 85 -8.84 2.95 -11.97
C LEU A 85 -9.49 2.08 -13.05
N GLU A 86 -10.56 1.35 -12.72
CA GLU A 86 -11.25 0.40 -13.61
C GLU A 86 -10.26 -0.57 -14.29
N SER A 87 -9.26 -1.03 -13.53
CA SER A 87 -8.20 -1.89 -14.02
C SER A 87 -8.32 -3.31 -13.44
N PRO A 88 -7.91 -4.35 -14.20
CA PRO A 88 -7.90 -5.70 -13.67
C PRO A 88 -6.84 -5.82 -12.57
N LEU A 89 -7.15 -6.62 -11.55
CA LEU A 89 -6.14 -7.04 -10.58
C LEU A 89 -5.12 -7.95 -11.29
N PRO A 90 -3.81 -7.80 -11.00
CA PRO A 90 -2.81 -8.75 -11.48
C PRO A 90 -3.14 -10.17 -11.05
N ALA A 91 -2.67 -11.16 -11.83
CA ALA A 91 -2.65 -12.53 -11.36
C ALA A 91 -1.87 -12.62 -10.04
N ASP A 92 -2.33 -13.47 -9.12
CA ASP A 92 -1.68 -13.74 -7.84
C ASP A 92 -1.49 -12.52 -6.91
N TRP A 93 -2.22 -11.42 -7.13
CA TRP A 93 -2.07 -10.18 -6.35
C TRP A 93 -2.18 -10.39 -4.83
N GLN A 94 -3.01 -11.33 -4.37
CA GLN A 94 -3.12 -11.66 -2.95
C GLN A 94 -1.82 -12.28 -2.42
N ALA A 95 -1.24 -13.21 -3.17
CA ALA A 95 0.01 -13.87 -2.81
C ALA A 95 1.16 -12.87 -2.82
N ASP A 96 1.19 -11.95 -3.77
CA ASP A 96 2.15 -10.86 -3.83
C ASP A 96 2.05 -9.92 -2.62
N VAL A 97 0.84 -9.47 -2.27
CA VAL A 97 0.60 -8.65 -1.07
C VAL A 97 1.10 -9.40 0.17
N MET A 98 0.77 -10.68 0.30
CA MET A 98 1.25 -11.50 1.43
C MET A 98 2.78 -11.64 1.44
N ARG A 99 3.41 -11.89 0.29
CA ARG A 99 4.87 -11.96 0.16
C ARG A 99 5.50 -10.65 0.63
N GLY A 100 5.01 -9.52 0.11
CA GLY A 100 5.48 -8.19 0.47
C GLY A 100 5.35 -7.89 1.96
N ALA A 101 4.21 -8.23 2.56
CA ALA A 101 3.95 -8.02 3.99
C ALA A 101 4.91 -8.82 4.89
N HIS A 102 5.49 -9.90 4.39
CA HIS A 102 6.50 -10.70 5.09
C HIS A 102 7.94 -10.39 4.68
N ALA A 103 8.14 -9.55 3.66
CA ALA A 103 9.46 -9.21 3.16
C ALA A 103 10.26 -8.41 4.21
N ARG A 104 11.57 -8.68 4.31
CA ARG A 104 12.48 -8.01 5.24
C ARG A 104 13.64 -7.39 4.48
N PHE A 105 13.74 -6.07 4.54
CA PHE A 105 14.83 -5.34 3.89
C PHE A 105 16.19 -5.81 4.44
N PRO A 106 17.12 -6.26 3.58
CA PRO A 106 18.30 -7.00 4.04
C PRO A 106 19.48 -6.10 4.47
N VAL A 107 19.39 -4.78 4.29
CA VAL A 107 20.46 -3.83 4.64
C VAL A 107 20.12 -3.07 5.93
N ARG A 108 21.11 -2.94 6.81
CA ARG A 108 21.03 -2.18 8.06
C ARG A 108 22.02 -1.01 8.04
N ALA A 109 21.84 -0.06 8.96
CA ALA A 109 22.76 1.06 9.13
C ALA A 109 24.22 0.63 9.33
N ALA A 110 24.46 -0.48 10.06
CA ALA A 110 25.78 -1.03 10.30
C ALA A 110 26.52 -1.49 9.03
N ASP A 111 25.79 -1.71 7.94
CA ASP A 111 26.35 -2.12 6.65
C ASP A 111 26.88 -0.92 5.84
N LEU A 112 26.67 0.31 6.32
CA LEU A 112 27.04 1.56 5.65
C LEU A 112 28.03 2.37 6.52
N PRO A 113 29.25 1.85 6.75
CA PRO A 113 30.24 2.56 7.55
C PRO A 113 30.62 3.89 6.90
N GLY A 114 30.83 4.92 7.72
CA GLY A 114 31.21 6.26 7.26
C GLY A 114 30.05 7.15 6.81
N LEU A 115 28.81 6.65 6.81
CA LEU A 115 27.60 7.48 6.65
C LEU A 115 26.90 7.67 7.98
N GLU A 116 26.50 8.91 8.27
CA GLU A 116 25.78 9.26 9.50
C GLU A 116 24.64 10.25 9.22
N GLY A 117 23.75 10.39 10.21
CA GLY A 117 22.65 11.35 10.18
C GLY A 117 21.77 11.25 8.94
N ALA A 118 21.49 12.40 8.32
CA ALA A 118 20.61 12.48 7.15
C ALA A 118 21.16 11.71 5.93
N ALA A 119 22.48 11.66 5.75
CA ALA A 119 23.10 10.96 4.62
C ALA A 119 22.88 9.45 4.72
N LEU A 120 22.99 8.88 5.92
CA LEU A 120 22.69 7.48 6.19
C LEU A 120 21.23 7.14 5.88
N GLY A 121 20.29 7.97 6.35
CA GLY A 121 18.86 7.77 6.09
C GLY A 121 18.51 7.83 4.60
N GLN A 122 19.09 8.79 3.87
CA GLN A 122 18.89 8.91 2.42
C GLN A 122 19.45 7.69 1.68
N ARG A 123 20.63 7.19 2.06
CA ARG A 123 21.21 6.00 1.45
C ARG A 123 20.38 4.75 1.73
N LEU A 124 19.94 4.54 2.97
CA LEU A 124 19.06 3.42 3.32
C LEU A 124 17.76 3.44 2.50
N LYS A 125 17.12 4.60 2.39
CA LYS A 125 15.90 4.76 1.58
C LYS A 125 16.14 4.45 0.11
N ALA A 126 17.26 4.91 -0.46
CA ALA A 126 17.61 4.62 -1.85
C ALA A 126 17.83 3.12 -2.09
N LEU A 127 18.48 2.42 -1.15
CA LEU A 127 18.70 0.98 -1.21
C LEU A 127 17.39 0.19 -1.05
N GLU A 128 16.51 0.62 -0.15
CA GLU A 128 15.17 0.04 0.01
C GLU A 128 14.34 0.18 -1.26
N SER A 129 14.35 1.37 -1.87
CA SER A 129 13.68 1.59 -3.16
C SER A 129 14.24 0.71 -4.27
N ARG A 130 15.58 0.53 -4.34
CA ARG A 130 16.22 -0.39 -5.30
C ARG A 130 15.82 -1.85 -5.04
N TRP A 131 15.72 -2.25 -3.79
CA TRP A 131 15.30 -3.59 -3.40
C TRP A 131 13.83 -3.87 -3.78
N ILE A 132 12.92 -2.94 -3.51
CA ILE A 132 11.53 -3.04 -3.93
C ILE A 132 11.42 -3.08 -5.47
N ALA A 133 12.20 -2.25 -6.18
CA ALA A 133 12.23 -2.25 -7.65
C ALA A 133 12.76 -3.57 -8.24
N SER A 134 13.56 -4.33 -7.49
CA SER A 134 14.00 -5.68 -7.86
C SER A 134 12.96 -6.77 -7.54
N ASP A 135 11.72 -6.41 -7.19
CA ASP A 135 10.70 -7.32 -6.66
C ASP A 135 11.24 -8.14 -5.48
N PHE A 136 11.94 -7.47 -4.56
CA PHE A 136 12.48 -8.07 -3.33
C PHE A 136 13.55 -9.15 -3.55
N THR A 137 14.09 -9.29 -4.76
CA THR A 137 15.06 -10.35 -5.10
C THR A 137 16.51 -9.96 -4.83
N ALA A 138 16.85 -8.68 -4.85
CA ALA A 138 18.23 -8.23 -4.61
C ALA A 138 18.69 -8.61 -3.20
N THR A 139 19.84 -9.26 -3.12
CA THR A 139 20.46 -9.62 -1.85
C THR A 139 21.11 -8.39 -1.20
N ARG A 140 21.55 -8.55 0.06
CA ARG A 140 22.34 -7.52 0.74
C ARG A 140 23.56 -7.11 -0.09
N ASP A 141 24.27 -8.09 -0.66
CA ASP A 141 25.50 -7.84 -1.40
C ASP A 141 25.20 -7.14 -2.73
N ASP A 142 24.15 -7.56 -3.46
CA ASP A 142 23.72 -6.87 -4.68
C ASP A 142 23.39 -5.39 -4.45
N LEU A 143 22.81 -5.07 -3.29
CA LEU A 143 22.40 -3.71 -2.92
C LEU A 143 23.60 -2.84 -2.53
N LEU A 144 24.58 -3.41 -1.82
CA LEU A 144 25.76 -2.69 -1.36
C LEU A 144 26.78 -2.46 -2.49
N GLY A 145 26.81 -3.35 -3.49
CA GLY A 145 27.68 -3.25 -4.67
C GLY A 145 28.96 -4.03 -4.52
#